data_AF-A0A4V2PCA1-F1
#
_entry.id   AF-A0A4V2PCA1-F1
#
_cell.length_a   1.000
_cell.length_b   1.000
_cell.length_c   1.000
_cell.angle_alpha   90.00
_cell.angle_beta   90.00
_cell.angle_gamma   90.00
#
_symmetry.space_group_name_H-M   'P 1'
#
loop_
_entity.id
_entity.type
_entity.pdbx_description
1 polymer ?
#
loop_
_entity_poly.entity_id
_entity_poly.type
_entity_poly.pdbx_seq_one_letter_code
_entity_poly.pdbx_strand_id
1 'polypeptide(L)'
;MVAAALLVLAVLPGCGAQEGPAPAPSVVPVSSVPPAQTLTPAQQRNERIRGMLYTAGCTSNSCVQAYFACLDGYLTGEPCQFFRDHPPPP
;
A
#
# COMPACT_ATOMS: atom_id res chain seq x y z
N MET A 1 -30.40 26.01 18.56
CA MET A 1 -29.06 25.48 18.91
C MET A 1 -29.25 24.03 19.32
N VAL A 2 -28.84 23.08 18.48
CA VAL A 2 -29.16 21.65 18.67
C VAL A 2 -27.86 20.84 18.80
N ALA A 3 -27.75 20.18 19.95
CA ALA A 3 -27.04 18.95 20.28
C ALA A 3 -25.54 18.81 19.93
N ALA A 4 -24.70 18.96 20.96
CA ALA A 4 -23.36 18.41 21.01
C ALA A 4 -23.44 16.93 21.43
N ALA A 5 -23.06 16.01 20.54
CA ALA A 5 -22.93 14.59 20.84
C ALA A 5 -21.51 14.29 21.35
N LEU A 6 -21.38 14.06 22.65
CA LEU A 6 -20.18 13.55 23.31
C LEU A 6 -20.08 12.04 23.04
N LEU A 7 -19.13 11.64 22.18
CA LEU A 7 -18.78 10.23 21.96
C LEU A 7 -17.80 9.78 23.05
N VAL A 8 -18.32 8.90 23.91
CA VAL A 8 -17.63 8.23 25.01
C VAL A 8 -16.57 7.26 24.45
N LEU A 9 -15.30 7.47 24.82
CA LEU A 9 -14.19 6.56 24.53
C LEU A 9 -14.32 5.31 25.41
N ALA A 10 -14.69 4.18 24.80
CA ALA A 10 -14.71 2.88 25.44
C ALA A 10 -13.29 2.35 25.65
N VAL A 11 -13.00 1.98 26.90
CA VAL A 11 -11.77 1.35 27.38
C VAL A 11 -11.77 -0.12 26.97
N LEU A 12 -10.67 -0.61 26.38
CA LEU A 12 -10.37 -2.04 26.26
C LEU A 12 -9.11 -2.38 27.08
N PRO A 13 -9.15 -3.40 27.94
CA PRO A 13 -8.06 -3.79 28.83
C PRO A 13 -7.08 -4.73 28.11
N GLY A 14 -5.82 -4.73 28.56
CA GLY A 14 -4.94 -5.91 28.40
C GLY A 14 -3.68 -5.71 27.56
N CYS A 15 -2.71 -4.94 28.05
CA CYS A 15 -1.30 -5.24 27.78
C CYS A 15 -0.86 -6.32 28.77
N GLY A 16 -1.12 -7.58 28.45
CA GLY A 16 -0.47 -8.69 29.11
C GLY A 16 0.87 -8.96 28.42
N ALA A 17 1.98 -8.85 29.16
CA ALA A 17 3.15 -9.66 28.90
C ALA A 17 4.04 -9.69 30.16
N GLN A 18 4.17 -10.91 30.66
CA GLN A 18 4.87 -11.37 31.84
C GLN A 18 6.41 -11.37 31.65
N GLU A 19 7.12 -11.24 32.77
CA GLU A 19 8.59 -11.24 32.93
C GLU A 19 9.34 -12.43 32.32
N GLY A 20 10.58 -12.17 31.85
CA GLY A 20 11.59 -13.18 31.54
C GLY A 20 12.95 -12.55 31.14
N PRO A 21 14.10 -13.01 31.69
CA PRO A 21 15.43 -12.46 31.36
C PRO A 21 15.77 -12.61 29.87
N ALA A 22 16.36 -11.56 29.28
CA ALA A 22 16.78 -11.54 27.88
C ALA A 22 17.83 -12.64 27.59
N PRO A 23 17.61 -13.52 26.60
CA PRO A 23 18.64 -14.43 26.11
C PRO A 23 19.80 -13.64 25.46
N ALA A 24 21.04 -14.10 25.67
CA ALA A 24 22.25 -13.49 25.10
C ALA A 24 22.16 -13.34 23.56
N PRO A 25 22.73 -12.28 22.96
CA PRO A 25 22.65 -12.07 21.53
C PRO A 25 23.48 -13.13 20.79
N SER A 26 22.80 -14.08 20.17
CA SER A 26 23.40 -14.95 19.16
C SER A 26 23.71 -14.11 17.93
N VAL A 27 24.99 -13.86 17.68
CA VAL A 27 25.47 -13.19 16.47
C VAL A 27 25.37 -14.18 15.32
N VAL A 28 24.23 -14.19 14.64
CA VAL A 28 24.09 -14.85 13.34
C VAL A 28 24.70 -13.94 12.27
N PRO A 29 25.64 -14.43 11.44
CA PRO A 29 26.13 -13.64 10.32
C PRO A 29 25.02 -13.57 9.27
N VAL A 30 24.29 -12.46 9.23
CA VAL A 30 23.35 -12.18 8.15
C VAL A 30 24.17 -11.69 6.95
N SER A 31 24.69 -12.63 6.17
CA SER A 31 25.10 -12.35 4.79
C SER A 31 24.15 -13.08 3.86
N SER A 32 22.93 -12.56 3.78
CA SER A 32 22.00 -12.86 2.70
C SER A 32 21.93 -11.62 1.83
N VAL A 33 22.81 -11.54 0.83
CA VAL A 33 22.50 -10.74 -0.36
C VAL A 33 21.21 -11.35 -0.91
N PRO A 34 20.06 -10.63 -0.88
CA PRO A 34 18.85 -11.20 -1.44
C PRO A 34 19.13 -11.53 -2.90
N PRO A 35 18.69 -12.69 -3.41
CA PRO A 35 18.82 -12.99 -4.83
C PRO A 35 18.26 -11.81 -5.60
N ALA A 36 18.96 -11.36 -6.65
CA ALA A 36 18.48 -10.29 -7.51
C ALA A 36 17.04 -10.66 -7.92
N GLN A 37 16.06 -10.00 -7.29
CA GLN A 37 14.67 -10.40 -7.41
C GLN A 37 14.29 -10.13 -8.85
N THR A 38 14.29 -11.19 -9.66
CA THR A 38 13.83 -11.10 -11.03
C THR A 38 12.34 -10.85 -10.91
N LEU A 39 11.93 -9.62 -11.23
CA LEU A 39 10.53 -9.21 -11.15
C LEU A 39 9.69 -10.25 -11.87
N THR A 40 8.63 -10.72 -11.23
CA THR A 40 7.65 -11.54 -11.93
C THR A 40 7.09 -10.76 -13.13
N PRO A 41 6.62 -11.42 -14.20
CA PRO A 41 6.06 -10.73 -15.36
C PRO A 41 4.96 -9.72 -14.98
N ALA A 42 4.15 -10.05 -13.97
CA ALA A 42 3.13 -9.15 -13.43
C ALA A 42 3.74 -7.91 -12.74
N GLN A 43 4.79 -8.08 -11.95
CA GLN A 43 5.48 -6.95 -11.31
C GLN A 43 6.14 -6.05 -12.34
N GLN A 44 6.80 -6.61 -13.35
CA GLN A 44 7.42 -5.85 -14.43
C GLN A 44 6.38 -5.03 -15.23
N ARG A 45 5.20 -5.60 -15.48
CA ARG A 45 4.07 -4.87 -16.09
C ARG A 45 3.59 -3.74 -15.19
N ASN A 46 3.46 -3.98 -13.89
CA ASN A 46 3.01 -2.96 -12.93
C ASN A 46 4.01 -1.80 -12.81
N GLU A 47 5.32 -2.07 -12.89
CA GLU A 47 6.32 -1.01 -12.93
C GLU A 47 6.24 -0.17 -14.21
N ARG A 48 6.01 -0.81 -15.38
CA ARG A 48 5.78 -0.10 -16.64
C ARG A 48 4.57 0.83 -16.55
N ILE A 49 3.48 0.33 -15.98
CA ILE A 49 2.27 1.11 -15.73
C ILE A 49 2.59 2.30 -14.83
N ARG A 50 3.28 2.09 -13.70
CA ARG A 50 3.64 3.18 -12.78
C ARG A 50 4.48 4.25 -13.46
N GLY A 51 5.45 3.86 -14.29
CA GLY A 51 6.24 4.80 -15.10
C GLY A 51 5.38 5.67 -16.00
N MET A 52 4.45 5.07 -16.73
CA MET A 52 3.51 5.79 -17.60
C MET A 52 2.60 6.73 -16.80
N LEU A 53 2.08 6.28 -15.65
CA LEU A 53 1.27 7.09 -14.76
C LEU A 53 2.02 8.32 -14.26
N TYR A 54 3.29 8.17 -13.85
CA TYR A 54 4.11 9.31 -13.44
C TYR A 54 4.31 10.33 -14.57
N THR A 55 4.52 9.87 -15.80
CA THR A 55 4.61 10.75 -16.98
C THR A 55 3.29 11.45 -17.29
N ALA A 56 2.15 10.81 -17.03
CA ALA A 56 0.82 11.41 -17.19
C ALA A 56 0.43 12.39 -16.07
N GLY A 57 1.27 12.56 -15.03
CA GLY A 57 1.01 13.49 -13.92
C GLY A 57 0.49 12.82 -12.64
N CYS A 58 0.41 11.50 -12.61
CA CYS A 58 0.00 10.72 -11.44
C CYS A 58 1.18 10.56 -10.46
N THR A 59 1.45 11.57 -9.65
CA THR A 59 2.66 11.65 -8.79
C THR A 59 2.49 11.10 -7.38
N SER A 60 1.26 10.87 -6.94
CA SER A 60 0.96 10.34 -5.60
C SER A 60 0.69 8.84 -5.62
N ASN A 61 1.05 8.15 -4.54
CA ASN A 61 0.66 6.76 -4.31
C ASN A 61 -0.87 6.56 -4.34
N SER A 62 -1.64 7.54 -3.88
CA SER A 62 -3.11 7.48 -3.95
C SER A 62 -3.63 7.45 -5.38
N CYS A 63 -2.99 8.19 -6.29
CA CYS A 63 -3.35 8.20 -7.70
C CYS A 63 -3.04 6.85 -8.37
N VAL A 64 -1.88 6.26 -8.08
CA VAL A 64 -1.52 4.93 -8.58
C VAL A 64 -2.48 3.86 -8.06
N GLN A 65 -2.87 3.92 -6.77
CA GLN A 65 -3.85 2.99 -6.20
C GLN A 65 -5.22 3.15 -6.85
N ALA A 66 -5.68 4.38 -7.08
CA ALA A 66 -6.94 4.66 -7.76
C ALA A 66 -6.94 4.10 -9.19
N TYR A 67 -5.82 4.18 -9.92
CA TYR A 67 -5.69 3.57 -11.24
C TYR A 67 -5.96 2.06 -11.21
N PHE A 68 -5.28 1.33 -10.32
CA PHE A 68 -5.47 -0.12 -10.22
C PHE A 68 -6.88 -0.47 -9.76
N ALA A 69 -7.43 0.27 -8.79
CA ALA A 69 -8.81 0.09 -8.37
C ALA A 69 -9.83 0.37 -9.49
N CYS A 70 -9.58 1.31 -10.39
CA CYS A 70 -10.40 1.55 -11.58
C CYS A 70 -10.25 0.41 -12.62
N LEU A 71 -9.05 -0.13 -12.82
CA LEU A 71 -8.83 -1.29 -13.68
C LEU A 71 -9.52 -2.56 -13.17
N ASP A 72 -9.48 -2.77 -11.85
CA ASP A 72 -10.11 -3.91 -11.18
C ASP A 72 -11.63 -3.72 -10.99
N GLY A 73 -12.18 -2.55 -11.35
CA GLY A 73 -13.61 -2.25 -11.23
C GLY A 73 -14.10 -1.92 -9.81
N TYR A 74 -13.18 -1.82 -8.84
CA TYR A 74 -13.47 -1.39 -7.47
C TYR A 74 -13.85 0.09 -7.37
N LEU A 75 -13.26 0.92 -8.23
CA LEU A 75 -13.63 2.33 -8.40
C LEU A 75 -14.24 2.50 -9.79
N THR A 76 -15.25 3.38 -9.91
CA THR A 76 -15.91 3.70 -11.18
C THR A 76 -16.30 5.17 -11.24
N GLY A 77 -16.73 5.62 -12.42
CA GLY A 77 -17.25 6.97 -12.63
C GLY A 77 -16.16 8.02 -12.85
N GLU A 78 -16.45 9.25 -12.42
CA GLU A 78 -15.60 10.44 -12.58
C GLU A 78 -14.14 10.24 -12.15
N PRO A 79 -13.81 9.64 -10.98
CA PRO A 79 -12.41 9.47 -10.57
C PRO A 79 -11.60 8.54 -11.49
N CYS A 80 -12.27 7.78 -12.36
CA CYS A 80 -11.61 6.90 -13.33
C CYS A 80 -11.42 7.53 -14.71
N GLN A 81 -11.95 8.73 -14.98
CA GLN A 81 -11.90 9.33 -16.31
C GLN A 81 -10.48 9.56 -16.80
N PHE A 82 -9.63 10.14 -15.95
CA PHE A 82 -8.20 10.32 -16.25
C PHE A 82 -7.52 9.00 -16.65
N PHE A 83 -7.87 7.88 -16.00
CA PHE A 83 -7.29 6.57 -16.32
C PHE A 83 -7.86 5.93 -17.58
N ARG A 84 -9.07 6.31 -18.02
CA ARG A 84 -9.63 5.90 -19.31
C ARG A 84 -8.89 6.56 -20.48
N ASP A 85 -8.44 7.79 -20.29
CA ASP A 85 -7.61 8.51 -21.26
C ASP A 85 -6.15 8.01 -21.26
N HIS A 86 -5.73 7.28 -20.22
CA HIS A 86 -4.40 6.68 -20.07
C HIS A 86 -4.47 5.16 -19.85
N PRO A 87 -4.89 4.38 -20.87
CA PRO A 87 -5.05 2.93 -20.74
C PRO A 87 -3.71 2.21 -20.50
N PRO A 88 -3.73 1.03 -19.85
CA PRO A 88 -2.51 0.26 -19.59
C PRO A 88 -1.82 -0.14 -20.90
N PRO A 89 -0.48 -0.15 -20.92
CA PRO A 89 0.27 -0.69 -22.04
C PRO A 89 -0.01 -2.20 -22.17
N PRO A 90 0.10 -2.74 -23.41
CA PRO A 90 -0.03 -4.17 -23.68
C PRO A 90 1.03 -5.00 -22.93
#